data_AF-K2KJY5-F1
#
_entry.id   AF-K2KJY5-F1
#
_cell.length_a   1.000
_cell.length_b   1.000
_cell.length_c   1.000
_cell.angle_alpha   90.00
_cell.angle_beta   90.00
_cell.angle_gamma   90.00
#
_symmetry.space_group_name_H-M   'P 1'
#
loop_
_entity.id
_entity.type
_entity.pdbx_description
1 polymer ?
#
loop_
_entity_poly.entity_id
_entity_poly.type
_entity_poly.pdbx_seq_one_letter_code
_entity_poly.pdbx_strand_id
1 'polypeptide(L)'
;MQVFNHVASSIKWAVVAAFKFAAVLSLVFSAWFWLENPDGLVRDIYGGVATTRWDLLSDNIVSWFVPTFIYSTIFAFALRCGIVIYRFGVMQRQAASRHSRF
;
A
#
# COMPACT_ATOMS: atom_id res chain seq x y z
N MET A 1 25.56 -4.10 -12.96
CA MET A 1 25.45 -3.85 -11.50
C MET A 1 24.47 -2.73 -11.13
N GLN A 2 24.44 -1.56 -11.79
CA GLN A 2 23.53 -0.45 -11.43
C GLN A 2 22.02 -0.78 -11.44
N VAL A 3 21.52 -1.49 -12.47
CA VAL A 3 20.09 -1.86 -12.57
C VAL A 3 19.63 -2.69 -11.37
N PHE A 4 20.46 -3.64 -10.93
CA PHE A 4 20.15 -4.55 -9.83
C PHE A 4 19.98 -3.80 -8.50
N ASN A 5 20.82 -2.79 -8.23
CA ASN A 5 20.69 -1.94 -7.03
C ASN A 5 19.40 -1.09 -7.06
N HIS A 6 18.98 -0.64 -8.24
CA HIS A 6 17.69 0.05 -8.40
C HIS A 6 16.49 -0.88 -8.23
N VAL A 7 16.59 -2.13 -8.65
CA VAL A 7 15.52 -3.14 -8.41
C VAL A 7 15.44 -3.51 -6.93
N ALA A 8 16.57 -3.75 -6.27
CA ALA A 8 16.59 -4.06 -4.83
C ALA A 8 16.03 -2.91 -3.97
N SER A 9 16.32 -1.65 -4.31
CA SER A 9 15.72 -0.50 -3.64
C SER A 9 14.23 -0.30 -3.96
N SER A 10 13.73 -0.87 -5.06
CA SER A 10 12.31 -0.80 -5.43
C SER A 10 11.42 -1.59 -4.48
N ILE A 11 11.94 -2.65 -3.85
CA ILE A 11 11.21 -3.44 -2.84
C ILE A 11 10.90 -2.57 -1.62
N LYS A 12 11.91 -1.89 -1.07
CA LYS A 12 11.73 -1.00 0.08
C LYS A 12 10.71 0.10 -0.21
N TRP A 13 10.80 0.69 -1.40
CA TRP A 13 9.86 1.72 -1.84
C TRP A 13 8.44 1.20 -1.97
N ALA A 14 8.27 0.04 -2.60
CA ALA A 14 6.96 -0.60 -2.78
C ALA A 14 6.30 -0.91 -1.44
N VAL A 15 7.04 -1.51 -0.50
CA VAL A 15 6.54 -1.84 0.84
C VAL A 15 6.12 -0.57 1.60
N VAL A 16 6.95 0.48 1.60
CA VAL A 16 6.62 1.73 2.31
C VAL A 16 5.41 2.43 1.70
N ALA A 17 5.32 2.49 0.37
CA ALA A 17 4.19 3.10 -0.32
C ALA A 17 2.88 2.32 -0.08
N ALA A 18 2.94 1.00 -0.21
CA ALA A 18 1.82 0.10 0.03
C ALA A 18 1.34 0.17 1.48
N PHE A 19 2.26 0.18 2.45
CA PHE A 19 1.92 0.31 3.87
C PHE A 19 1.15 1.60 4.14
N LYS A 20 1.66 2.74 3.65
CA LYS A 20 0.99 4.03 3.83
C LYS A 20 -0.40 4.04 3.20
N PHE A 21 -0.52 3.52 1.98
CA PHE A 21 -1.79 3.45 1.27
C PHE A 21 -2.79 2.57 2.02
N ALA A 22 -2.39 1.36 2.40
CA ALA A 22 -3.23 0.44 3.16
C ALA A 22 -3.65 1.00 4.51
N ALA A 23 -2.73 1.63 5.26
CA ALA A 23 -3.04 2.23 6.55
C ALA A 23 -4.08 3.35 6.43
N VAL A 24 -3.92 4.26 5.45
CA VAL A 24 -4.89 5.34 5.20
C VAL A 24 -6.25 4.77 4.79
N LEU A 25 -6.26 3.82 3.85
CA LEU A 25 -7.49 3.23 3.36
C LEU A 25 -8.26 2.51 4.48
N SER A 26 -7.56 1.70 5.28
CA SER A 26 -8.15 1.03 6.44
C SER A 26 -8.71 2.01 7.45
N LEU A 27 -8.00 3.09 7.77
CA LEU A 27 -8.52 4.11 8.68
C LEU A 27 -9.79 4.79 8.13
N VAL A 28 -9.83 5.09 6.84
CA VAL A 28 -11.00 5.67 6.18
C VAL A 28 -12.19 4.72 6.25
N PHE A 29 -12.01 3.44 5.91
CA PHE A 29 -13.08 2.44 5.97
C PHE A 29 -13.51 2.13 7.41
N SER A 30 -12.59 2.16 8.37
CA SER A 30 -12.92 2.02 9.79
C SER A 30 -13.69 3.21 10.33
N ALA A 31 -13.34 4.44 9.94
CA ALA A 31 -14.10 5.64 10.29
C ALA A 31 -15.50 5.61 9.64
N TRP A 32 -15.58 5.19 8.37
CA TRP A 32 -16.85 5.02 7.66
C TRP A 32 -17.75 4.00 8.33
N PHE A 33 -17.22 2.81 8.64
CA PHE A 33 -17.95 1.76 9.36
C PHE A 33 -18.52 2.26 10.68
N TRP A 34 -17.76 3.08 11.40
CA TRP A 34 -18.21 3.67 12.66
C TRP A 34 -19.30 4.73 12.48
N LEU A 35 -19.21 5.55 11.43
CA LEU A 35 -20.26 6.51 11.08
C LEU A 35 -21.58 5.84 10.71
N GLU A 36 -21.53 4.72 9.98
CA GLU A 36 -22.71 3.95 9.60
C GLU A 36 -23.28 3.11 10.75
N ASN A 37 -22.42 2.63 11.65
CA ASN A 37 -22.80 1.71 12.73
C ASN A 37 -22.23 2.19 14.08
N PRO A 38 -22.70 3.34 14.62
CA PRO A 38 -22.22 3.86 15.90
C PRO A 38 -22.49 2.88 17.05
N ASP A 39 -23.64 2.19 16.99
CA ASP A 39 -24.06 1.17 17.96
C ASP A 39 -23.31 -0.16 17.80
N GLY A 40 -22.58 -0.36 16.70
CA GLY A 40 -21.82 -1.58 16.44
C GLY A 40 -20.60 -1.75 17.35
N LEU A 41 -19.98 -0.62 17.75
CA LEU A 41 -18.84 -0.61 18.68
C LEU A 41 -19.28 -0.43 20.13
N VAL A 42 -20.41 0.22 20.40
CA VAL A 42 -20.93 0.44 21.76
C VAL A 42 -22.13 -0.46 21.97
N ARG A 43 -21.89 -1.72 22.33
CA ARG A 43 -22.99 -2.63 22.67
C ARG A 43 -22.56 -3.67 23.67
N ASP A 44 -22.37 -3.21 24.90
CA ASP A 44 -22.95 -3.87 26.06
C ASP A 44 -22.95 -2.89 27.23
N ILE A 45 -24.14 -2.62 27.78
CA ILE A 45 -24.28 -2.04 29.12
C ILE A 45 -24.26 -3.25 30.06
N TYR A 46 -23.10 -3.84 30.30
CA TYR A 46 -22.97 -4.89 31.30
C TYR A 46 -22.86 -4.21 32.67
N GLY A 47 -23.96 -4.18 33.43
CA GLY A 47 -23.99 -3.59 34.78
C GLY A 47 -23.90 -2.06 34.84
N GLY A 48 -24.29 -1.33 33.79
CA GLY A 48 -24.27 0.15 33.78
C GLY A 48 -23.00 0.78 33.19
N VAL A 49 -22.05 -0.02 32.72
CA VAL A 49 -20.82 0.46 32.08
C VAL A 49 -20.90 0.15 30.58
N ALA A 50 -20.79 1.19 29.75
CA ALA A 50 -20.70 1.02 28.30
C ALA A 50 -19.36 0.37 27.93
N THR A 51 -19.37 -0.86 27.43
CA THR A 51 -18.18 -1.52 26.91
C THR A 51 -18.06 -1.31 25.40
N THR A 52 -16.84 -1.02 24.95
CA THR A 52 -16.51 -0.88 23.52
C THR A 52 -16.02 -2.22 22.98
N ARG A 53 -16.58 -2.69 21.87
CA ARG A 53 -16.18 -3.93 21.19
C ARG A 53 -14.93 -3.70 20.35
N TRP A 54 -13.78 -3.62 21.01
CA TRP A 54 -12.48 -3.41 20.35
C TRP A 54 -12.13 -4.50 19.33
N ASP A 55 -12.59 -5.73 19.53
CA ASP A 55 -12.37 -6.85 18.59
C ASP A 55 -12.99 -6.59 17.21
N LEU A 56 -14.21 -6.03 17.17
CA LEU A 56 -14.87 -5.66 15.91
C LEU A 56 -14.10 -4.56 15.17
N LEU A 57 -13.56 -3.59 15.90
CA LEU A 57 -12.74 -2.53 15.31
C LEU A 57 -11.45 -3.12 14.73
N SER A 58 -10.75 -3.96 15.48
CA SER A 58 -9.52 -4.60 14.99
C SER A 58 -9.77 -5.51 13.80
N ASP A 59 -10.84 -6.31 13.83
CA ASP A 59 -11.20 -7.20 12.72
C ASP A 59 -11.51 -6.41 11.46
N ASN A 60 -12.25 -5.30 11.59
CA ASN A 60 -12.54 -4.41 10.48
C ASN A 60 -11.25 -3.81 9.91
N ILE A 61 -10.39 -3.21 10.75
CA ILE A 61 -9.10 -2.64 10.31
C ILE A 61 -8.26 -3.67 9.57
N VAL A 62 -8.10 -4.87 10.14
CA VAL A 62 -7.28 -5.95 9.58
C VAL A 62 -7.86 -6.45 8.26
N SER A 63 -9.19 -6.60 8.18
CA SER A 63 -9.88 -7.06 6.97
C SER A 63 -9.68 -6.13 5.76
N TRP A 64 -9.57 -4.82 5.99
CA TRP A 64 -9.23 -3.85 4.96
C TRP A 64 -7.72 -3.74 4.73
N PHE A 65 -6.92 -3.83 5.80
CA PHE A 65 -5.49 -3.55 5.74
C PHE A 65 -4.73 -4.63 4.98
N VAL A 66 -4.90 -5.90 5.37
CA VAL A 66 -4.11 -7.02 4.85
C VAL A 66 -4.25 -7.19 3.34
N PRO A 67 -5.46 -7.32 2.75
CA PRO A 67 -5.59 -7.46 1.30
C PRO A 67 -5.08 -6.20 0.58
N THR A 68 -5.43 -5.01 1.06
CA THR A 68 -4.97 -3.75 0.44
C THR A 68 -3.45 -3.66 0.44
N PHE A 69 -2.81 -4.03 1.54
CA PHE A 69 -1.35 -4.02 1.66
C PHE A 69 -0.70 -5.00 0.67
N ILE A 70 -1.22 -6.24 0.58
CA ILE A 70 -0.69 -7.25 -0.35
C ILE A 70 -0.82 -6.77 -1.80
N TYR A 71 -2.03 -6.37 -2.22
CA TYR A 71 -2.27 -5.97 -3.60
C TYR A 71 -1.51 -4.70 -3.98
N SER A 72 -1.48 -3.70 -3.09
CA SER A 72 -0.74 -2.45 -3.34
C SER A 72 0.77 -2.67 -3.36
N THR A 73 1.32 -3.60 -2.57
CA THR A 73 2.74 -3.95 -2.61
C THR A 73 3.11 -4.57 -3.95
N ILE A 74 2.33 -5.54 -4.43
CA ILE A 74 2.54 -6.19 -5.73
C ILE A 74 2.46 -5.15 -6.85
N PHE A 75 1.43 -4.32 -6.84
CA PHE A 75 1.22 -3.28 -7.85
C PHE A 75 2.34 -2.24 -7.85
N ALA A 76 2.70 -1.69 -6.68
CA ALA A 76 3.76 -0.68 -6.56
C ALA A 76 5.12 -1.24 -7.00
N PHE A 77 5.39 -2.51 -6.69
CA PHE A 77 6.61 -3.18 -7.13
C PHE A 77 6.63 -3.36 -8.65
N ALA A 78 5.56 -3.89 -9.25
CA ALA A 78 5.45 -4.08 -10.69
C ALA A 78 5.59 -2.76 -11.46
N LEU A 79 4.89 -1.72 -11.00
CA LEU A 79 4.96 -0.39 -11.59
C LEU A 79 6.37 0.18 -11.53
N ARG A 80 7.03 0.09 -10.37
CA ARG A 80 8.39 0.63 -10.19
C ARG A 80 9.40 -0.13 -11.06
N CYS A 81 9.33 -1.45 -11.11
CA CYS A 81 10.16 -2.26 -11.99
C CYS A 81 9.96 -1.90 -13.46
N GLY A 82 8.71 -1.72 -13.90
CA GLY A 82 8.39 -1.25 -15.25
C GLY A 82 9.03 0.10 -15.58
N ILE A 83 8.93 1.08 -14.67
CA ILE A 83 9.55 2.40 -14.83
C ILE A 83 11.08 2.29 -14.94
N VAL A 84 11.71 1.47 -14.11
CA VAL A 84 13.16 1.27 -14.12
C VAL A 84 13.60 0.67 -15.46
N ILE A 85 12.96 -0.42 -15.90
CA ILE A 85 13.27 -1.09 -17.18
C ILE A 85 13.07 -0.13 -18.35
N TYR A 86 11.96 0.61 -18.39
CA TYR A 86 11.68 1.59 -19.43
C TYR A 86 12.76 2.67 -19.52
N ARG A 87 13.18 3.24 -18.38
CA ARG A 87 14.24 4.27 -18.34
C ARG A 87 15.57 3.74 -18.88
N PHE A 88 15.96 2.52 -18.51
CA PHE A 88 17.17 1.90 -19.05
C PHE A 88 17.09 1.69 -20.57
N GLY A 89 15.94 1.25 -21.09
CA GLY A 89 15.73 1.10 -22.53
C GLY A 89 15.85 2.42 -23.30
N VAL A 90 15.29 3.52 -22.76
CA VAL A 90 15.42 4.86 -23.36
C VAL A 90 16.87 5.33 -23.39
N MET A 91 17.62 5.14 -22.30
CA MET A 91 19.05 5.53 -22.25
C MET A 91 19.89 4.78 -23.30
N GLN A 92 19.65 3.48 -23.49
CA GLN A 92 20.38 2.72 -24.51
C GLN A 92 20.07 3.20 -25.93
N ARG A 93 18.80 3.50 -26.23
CA ARG A 93 18.42 4.06 -27.54
C ARG A 93 19.10 5.41 -27.81
N GLN A 94 19.18 6.27 -26.79
CA GLN A 94 19.87 7.56 -26.90
C GLN A 94 21.38 7.38 -27.11
N ALA A 95 22.01 6.44 -26.41
CA ALA A 95 23.44 6.15 -26.58
C ALA A 95 23.76 5.63 -27.99
N ALA A 96 22.95 4.71 -28.52
CA ALA A 96 23.10 4.19 -29.88
C ALA A 96 22.98 5.29 -30.95
N SER A 97 22.01 6.19 -30.80
CA SER A 97 21.79 7.31 -31.75
C SER A 97 22.88 8.38 -31.76
N ARG A 98 23.71 8.46 -30.70
CA ARG A 98 24.89 9.35 -30.67
C ARG A 98 26.08 8.74 -31.39
N HIS A 99 26.24 7.42 -31.30
CA HIS A 99 27.36 6.73 -31.91
C HIS A 99 27.28 6.67 -33.44
N SER A 100 26.08 6.80 -34.02
CA SER A 100 25.87 6.82 -35.47
C SER A 100 26.01 8.20 -36.12
N ARG A 101 26.33 9.25 -35.34
CA ARG A 101 26.57 10.62 -35.85
C ARG A 101 28.04 11.01 -35.91
N PHE A 102 28.92 10.12 -35.47
CA PHE A 102 30.37 10.19 -35.63
C PHE A 102 30.79 9.08 -36.58
#